data_AF-A0A3L9Z156-F1
#
_entry.id   AF-A0A3L9Z156-F1
#
_cell.length_a   1.000
_cell.length_b   1.000
_cell.length_c   1.000
_cell.angle_alpha   90.00
_cell.angle_beta   90.00
_cell.angle_gamma   90.00
#
_symmetry.space_group_name_H-M   'P 1'
#
loop_
_entity.id
_entity.type
_entity.pdbx_description
1 polymer ?
#
loop_
_entity_poly.entity_id
_entity_poly.type
_entity_poly.pdbx_seq_one_letter_code
_entity_poly.pdbx_strand_id
1 'polypeptide(L)'
;MLFRSLILSLLLFPFVVISQELSANDLLDKAIAYHDPFGNWESFSGTLLISSETPEKPSRLSEVQIDLPKQYFYMKAVRDTKTTEYSITADQCEIAFNGETDPSEAIKKENNLSCERANLFKNYYTYLYGLPMKLKDPGTIISEKVLRKKFKGKEYLVLQAGYDEGVGNDVWYFYFNPENYAMEIYQFFKGDPSGKGKDAGEYILLIEETVVEGIKMPKNRAWYYNKDDQYLGTDSIKN
;
A
#
# COMPACT_ATOMS: atom_id res chain seq x y z
N MET A 1 -36.03 48.54 -54.34
CA MET A 1 -35.77 48.43 -52.89
C MET A 1 -36.45 47.17 -52.39
N LEU A 2 -35.73 46.35 -51.61
CA LEU A 2 -36.16 45.31 -50.66
C LEU A 2 -35.45 43.95 -50.87
N PHE A 3 -34.24 43.87 -50.33
CA PHE A 3 -33.59 42.61 -49.96
C PHE A 3 -34.41 41.95 -48.84
N ARG A 4 -34.88 40.71 -49.05
CA ARG A 4 -35.42 39.86 -47.98
C ARG A 4 -34.26 39.10 -47.33
N SER A 5 -33.79 39.56 -46.18
CA SER A 5 -32.86 38.79 -45.35
C SER A 5 -33.62 37.67 -44.63
N LEU A 6 -33.20 36.44 -44.90
CA LEU A 6 -33.59 35.22 -44.22
C LEU A 6 -32.90 35.20 -42.85
N ILE A 7 -33.65 35.28 -41.74
CA ILE A 7 -33.11 35.10 -40.39
C ILE A 7 -33.28 33.63 -40.02
N LEU A 8 -32.18 32.88 -40.05
CA LEU A 8 -32.10 31.51 -39.54
C LEU A 8 -31.79 31.58 -38.04
N SER A 9 -32.80 31.41 -37.20
CA SER A 9 -32.63 31.34 -35.74
C SER A 9 -31.95 30.02 -35.36
N LEU A 10 -30.67 30.11 -34.99
CA LEU A 10 -29.90 28.99 -34.45
C LEU A 10 -30.35 28.71 -33.00
N LEU A 11 -31.16 27.67 -32.80
CA LEU A 11 -31.55 27.17 -31.47
C LEU A 11 -30.33 26.52 -30.80
N LEU A 12 -29.70 27.23 -29.86
CA LEU A 12 -28.69 26.70 -28.96
C LEU A 12 -29.38 25.86 -27.88
N PHE A 13 -29.40 24.53 -28.05
CA PHE A 13 -29.74 23.61 -26.98
C PHE A 13 -28.60 23.57 -25.96
N PRO A 14 -28.86 23.79 -24.65
CA PRO A 14 -27.84 23.60 -23.64
C PRO A 14 -27.51 22.11 -23.55
N PHE A 15 -26.29 21.73 -23.95
CA PHE A 15 -25.75 20.41 -23.63
C PHE A 15 -25.54 20.32 -22.12
N VAL A 16 -26.44 19.63 -21.43
CA VAL A 16 -26.20 19.21 -20.05
C VAL A 16 -25.18 18.07 -20.12
N VAL A 17 -23.91 18.39 -19.89
CA VAL A 17 -22.86 17.40 -19.71
C VAL A 17 -23.09 16.77 -18.33
N ILE A 18 -23.70 15.59 -18.30
CA ILE A 18 -23.76 14.77 -17.10
C ILE A 18 -22.34 14.24 -16.89
N SER A 19 -21.58 14.83 -15.96
CA SER A 19 -20.34 14.23 -15.50
C SER A 19 -20.69 12.89 -14.85
N GLN A 20 -20.22 11.78 -15.40
CA GLN A 20 -20.33 10.48 -14.73
C GLN A 20 -19.52 10.54 -13.44
N GLU A 21 -20.12 10.15 -12.31
CA GLU A 21 -19.38 9.98 -11.07
C GLU A 21 -18.41 8.81 -11.24
N LEU A 22 -17.14 9.04 -10.90
CA LEU A 22 -16.11 8.00 -10.95
C LEU A 22 -16.46 6.90 -9.95
N SER A 23 -16.62 5.66 -10.41
CA SER A 23 -16.88 4.53 -9.52
C SER A 23 -15.62 4.13 -8.75
N ALA A 24 -15.79 3.42 -7.64
CA ALA A 24 -14.66 2.92 -6.85
C ALA A 24 -13.77 1.96 -7.64
N ASN A 25 -14.36 1.09 -8.45
CA ASN A 25 -13.62 0.17 -9.32
C ASN A 25 -12.86 0.92 -10.42
N ASP A 26 -13.48 1.92 -11.06
CA ASP A 26 -12.79 2.73 -12.08
C ASP A 26 -11.60 3.50 -11.49
N LEU A 27 -11.73 4.01 -10.26
CA LEU A 27 -10.63 4.67 -9.56
C LEU A 27 -9.49 3.68 -9.27
N LEU A 28 -9.81 2.50 -8.75
CA LEU A 28 -8.80 1.47 -8.48
C LEU A 28 -8.09 1.02 -9.77
N ASP A 29 -8.83 0.79 -10.84
CA ASP A 29 -8.28 0.38 -12.13
C ASP A 29 -7.33 1.45 -12.70
N LYS A 30 -7.69 2.73 -12.58
CA LYS A 30 -6.82 3.84 -12.99
C LYS A 30 -5.56 3.93 -12.13
N ALA A 31 -5.67 3.73 -10.82
CA ALA A 31 -4.53 3.71 -9.92
C ALA A 31 -3.58 2.53 -10.24
N ILE A 32 -4.13 1.33 -10.45
CA ILE A 32 -3.35 0.16 -10.87
C ILE A 32 -2.65 0.42 -12.20
N ALA A 33 -3.34 0.98 -13.20
CA ALA A 33 -2.73 1.30 -14.49
C ALA A 33 -1.59 2.33 -14.38
N TYR A 34 -1.66 3.26 -13.41
CA TYR A 34 -0.57 4.20 -13.15
C TYR A 34 0.67 3.51 -12.57
N HIS A 35 0.47 2.59 -11.62
CA HIS A 35 1.54 1.90 -10.88
C HIS A 35 2.12 0.69 -11.61
N ASP A 36 1.28 -0.10 -12.27
CA ASP A 36 1.63 -1.34 -12.94
C ASP A 36 0.95 -1.44 -14.32
N PRO A 37 1.39 -0.62 -15.31
CA PRO A 37 0.74 -0.54 -16.62
C PRO A 37 0.83 -1.83 -17.45
N PHE A 38 1.71 -2.77 -17.07
CA PHE A 38 1.93 -4.03 -17.78
C PHE A 38 1.42 -5.26 -17.01
N GLY A 39 0.81 -5.08 -15.84
CA GLY A 39 0.28 -6.18 -15.03
C GLY A 39 1.37 -7.11 -14.49
N ASN A 40 2.55 -6.58 -14.19
CA ASN A 40 3.69 -7.35 -13.70
C ASN A 40 3.46 -7.94 -12.31
N TRP A 41 2.55 -7.35 -11.50
CA TRP A 41 2.35 -7.76 -10.10
C TRP A 41 1.99 -9.23 -9.96
N GLU A 42 1.10 -9.78 -10.78
CA GLU A 42 0.68 -11.20 -10.67
C GLU A 42 1.84 -12.18 -10.88
N SER A 43 2.86 -11.77 -11.64
CA SER A 43 4.07 -12.54 -11.93
C SER A 43 5.31 -12.04 -11.18
N PHE A 44 5.14 -11.19 -10.16
CA PHE A 44 6.25 -10.52 -9.50
C PHE A 44 7.24 -11.53 -8.92
N SER A 45 8.50 -11.38 -9.32
CA SER A 45 9.66 -12.08 -8.77
C SER A 45 10.80 -11.09 -8.67
N GLY A 46 11.09 -10.60 -7.47
CA GLY A 46 11.99 -9.47 -7.29
C GLY A 46 12.54 -9.36 -5.87
N THR A 47 13.56 -8.50 -5.73
CA THR A 47 14.22 -8.21 -4.46
C THR A 47 14.05 -6.74 -4.10
N LEU A 48 13.69 -6.48 -2.85
CA LEU A 48 13.56 -5.16 -2.25
C LEU A 48 14.64 -5.02 -1.17
N LEU A 49 15.56 -4.08 -1.34
CA LEU A 49 16.48 -3.67 -0.29
C LEU A 49 15.85 -2.49 0.46
N ILE A 50 15.48 -2.69 1.72
CA ILE A 50 14.71 -1.73 2.51
C ILE A 50 15.55 -1.29 3.70
N SER A 51 15.69 0.03 3.88
CA SER A 51 16.18 0.63 5.11
C SER A 51 15.00 1.13 5.92
N SER A 52 14.85 0.64 7.15
CA SER A 52 13.85 1.11 8.11
C SER A 52 14.52 1.98 9.17
N GLU A 53 14.16 3.24 9.21
CA GLU A 53 14.58 4.21 10.23
C GLU A 53 13.44 4.44 11.22
N THR A 54 13.74 4.41 12.51
CA THR A 54 12.78 4.73 13.58
C THR A 54 13.49 5.57 14.63
N PRO A 55 12.81 6.55 15.28
CA PRO A 55 13.42 7.35 16.33
C PRO A 55 14.11 6.48 17.39
N GLU A 56 15.29 6.93 17.84
CA GLU A 56 16.06 6.35 18.95
C GLU A 56 16.54 4.90 18.75
N LYS A 57 16.35 4.31 17.57
CA LYS A 57 16.84 2.96 17.26
C LYS A 57 17.77 2.96 16.05
N PRO A 58 18.78 2.09 16.06
CA PRO A 58 19.60 1.83 14.88
C PRO A 58 18.75 1.40 13.68
N SER A 59 19.12 1.93 12.51
CA SER A 59 18.47 1.59 11.25
C SER A 59 18.54 0.08 11.03
N ARG A 60 17.44 -0.49 10.54
CA ARG A 60 17.39 -1.89 10.12
C ARG A 60 17.53 -1.94 8.60
N LEU A 61 18.48 -2.72 8.11
CA LEU A 61 18.55 -3.07 6.70
C LEU A 61 17.83 -4.40 6.50
N SER A 62 16.99 -4.49 5.48
CA SER A 62 16.21 -5.68 5.16
C SER A 62 16.32 -5.98 3.68
N GLU A 63 16.79 -7.17 3.34
CA GLU A 63 16.62 -7.75 2.02
C GLU A 63 15.34 -8.58 2.05
N VAL A 64 14.38 -8.24 1.18
CA VAL A 64 13.09 -8.93 1.06
C VAL A 64 12.96 -9.43 -0.36
N GLN A 65 12.87 -10.74 -0.53
CA GLN A 65 12.62 -11.37 -1.83
C GLN A 65 11.19 -11.90 -1.86
N ILE A 66 10.48 -11.64 -2.94
CA ILE A 66 9.12 -12.13 -3.17
C ILE A 66 9.10 -12.73 -4.56
N ASP A 67 8.66 -13.98 -4.67
CA ASP A 67 8.35 -14.64 -5.94
C ASP A 67 6.94 -15.25 -5.81
N LEU A 68 5.96 -14.52 -6.36
CA LEU A 68 4.55 -14.92 -6.27
C LEU A 68 4.26 -16.22 -7.02
N PRO A 69 4.76 -16.44 -8.26
CA PRO A 69 4.56 -17.70 -8.96
C PRO A 69 5.09 -18.93 -8.20
N LYS A 70 6.22 -18.81 -7.52
CA LYS A 70 6.80 -19.90 -6.72
C LYS A 70 6.30 -19.95 -5.28
N GLN A 71 5.41 -19.03 -4.89
CA GLN A 71 4.95 -18.87 -3.50
C GLN A 71 6.13 -18.78 -2.52
N TYR A 72 7.17 -18.04 -2.93
CA TYR A 72 8.41 -17.91 -2.20
C TYR A 72 8.53 -16.52 -1.59
N PHE A 73 8.94 -16.50 -0.32
CA PHE A 73 9.24 -15.30 0.42
C PHE A 73 10.52 -15.51 1.20
N TYR A 74 11.44 -14.56 1.09
CA TYR A 74 12.62 -14.51 1.94
C TYR A 74 12.78 -13.13 2.53
N MET A 75 13.25 -13.09 3.77
CA MET A 75 13.61 -11.86 4.43
C MET A 75 14.87 -12.07 5.25
N LYS A 76 15.87 -11.24 5.02
CA LYS A 76 17.04 -11.08 5.88
C LYS A 76 17.05 -9.68 6.46
N ALA A 77 17.01 -9.58 7.77
CA ALA A 77 17.08 -8.32 8.49
C ALA A 77 18.33 -8.24 9.35
N VAL A 78 19.05 -7.14 9.19
CA VAL A 78 20.22 -6.78 10.01
C VAL A 78 19.88 -5.54 10.81
N ARG A 79 20.05 -5.63 12.13
CA ARG A 79 20.01 -4.48 13.04
C ARG A 79 21.10 -4.69 14.09
N ASP A 80 21.97 -3.69 14.22
CA ASP A 80 23.17 -3.77 15.05
C ASP A 80 24.02 -4.99 14.67
N THR A 81 24.25 -5.89 15.63
CA THR A 81 25.01 -7.13 15.44
C THR A 81 24.12 -8.34 15.17
N LYS A 82 22.79 -8.17 15.18
CA LYS A 82 21.83 -9.26 15.01
C LYS A 82 21.38 -9.35 13.56
N THR A 83 21.42 -10.57 13.04
CA THR A 83 20.88 -10.96 11.74
C THR A 83 19.78 -11.98 11.96
N THR A 84 18.61 -11.73 11.39
CA THR A 84 17.48 -12.67 11.38
C THR A 84 17.10 -12.97 9.95
N GLU A 85 16.92 -14.25 9.63
CA GLU A 85 16.52 -14.68 8.30
C GLU A 85 15.28 -15.57 8.39
N TYR A 86 14.34 -15.35 7.48
CA TYR A 86 13.14 -16.15 7.27
C TYR A 86 13.08 -16.56 5.81
N SER A 87 12.79 -17.82 5.54
CA SER A 87 12.46 -18.33 4.22
C SER A 87 11.14 -19.07 4.30
N ILE A 88 10.23 -18.79 3.37
CA ILE A 88 8.95 -19.49 3.22
C ILE A 88 8.84 -19.93 1.77
N THR A 89 8.67 -21.24 1.54
CA THR A 89 8.36 -21.79 0.22
C THR A 89 7.09 -22.61 0.33
N ALA A 90 6.01 -22.15 -0.31
CA ALA A 90 4.66 -22.65 -0.07
C ALA A 90 4.33 -22.62 1.44
N ASP A 91 4.32 -23.77 2.12
CA ASP A 91 4.02 -23.90 3.55
C ASP A 91 5.24 -24.28 4.41
N GLN A 92 6.41 -24.45 3.81
CA GLN A 92 7.65 -24.74 4.54
C GLN A 92 8.28 -23.44 5.01
N CYS A 93 8.62 -23.38 6.29
CA CYS A 93 9.23 -22.22 6.93
C CYS A 93 10.59 -22.59 7.53
N GLU A 94 11.60 -21.81 7.20
CA GLU A 94 12.94 -21.93 7.75
C GLU A 94 13.34 -20.62 8.43
N ILE A 95 14.07 -20.75 9.54
CA ILE A 95 14.53 -19.64 10.35
C ILE A 95 16.04 -19.77 10.53
N ALA A 96 16.77 -18.69 10.32
CA ALA A 96 18.16 -18.58 10.72
C ALA A 96 18.40 -17.35 11.59
N PHE A 97 19.36 -17.46 12.51
CA PHE A 97 19.76 -16.37 13.39
C PHE A 97 21.28 -16.28 13.44
N ASN A 98 21.85 -15.12 13.10
CA ASN A 98 23.29 -14.89 13.06
C ASN A 98 24.07 -15.96 12.25
N GLY A 99 23.47 -16.48 11.18
CA GLY A 99 24.05 -17.51 10.32
C GLY A 99 23.82 -18.96 10.76
N GLU A 100 23.27 -19.19 11.97
CA GLU A 100 22.85 -20.51 12.43
C GLU A 100 21.46 -20.84 11.87
N THR A 101 21.35 -21.87 11.04
CA THR A 101 20.09 -22.43 10.53
C THR A 101 19.43 -23.32 11.57
N ASP A 102 18.10 -23.21 11.72
CA ASP A 102 17.32 -23.91 12.75
C ASP A 102 17.91 -23.76 14.17
N PRO A 103 18.02 -22.52 14.68
CA PRO A 103 18.62 -22.27 15.98
C PRO A 103 17.79 -22.90 17.10
N SER A 104 18.42 -23.15 18.25
CA SER A 104 17.73 -23.74 19.39
C SER A 104 16.46 -22.98 19.82
N GLU A 105 15.50 -23.68 20.42
CA GLU A 105 14.26 -23.07 20.93
C GLU A 105 14.51 -21.94 21.94
N ALA A 106 15.63 -22.00 22.69
CA ALA A 106 16.05 -20.93 23.58
C ALA A 106 16.38 -19.64 22.81
N ILE A 107 17.14 -19.74 21.71
CA ILE A 107 17.48 -18.61 20.83
C ILE A 107 16.23 -18.06 20.16
N LYS A 108 15.36 -18.94 19.64
CA LYS A 108 14.09 -18.54 19.01
C LYS A 108 13.22 -17.76 19.99
N LYS A 109 13.06 -18.25 21.22
CA LYS A 109 12.27 -17.57 22.26
C LYS A 109 12.88 -16.24 22.69
N GLU A 110 14.19 -16.18 22.92
CA GLU A 110 14.89 -14.96 23.34
C GLU A 110 14.77 -13.84 22.28
N ASN A 111 14.77 -14.21 20.99
CA ASN A 111 14.76 -13.26 19.88
C ASN A 111 13.39 -13.13 19.20
N ASN A 112 12.34 -13.74 19.76
CA ASN A 112 10.97 -13.77 19.22
C ASN A 112 10.91 -14.25 17.76
N LEU A 113 11.62 -15.33 17.44
CA LEU A 113 11.65 -15.95 16.11
C LEU A 113 10.61 -17.06 16.02
N SER A 114 9.74 -17.00 15.01
CA SER A 114 8.73 -18.04 14.78
C SER A 114 8.25 -18.03 13.33
N CYS A 115 7.68 -19.15 12.88
CA CYS A 115 7.06 -19.24 11.56
C CYS A 115 5.77 -18.42 11.44
N GLU A 116 5.09 -18.16 12.55
CA GLU A 116 3.99 -17.20 12.61
C GLU A 116 4.51 -15.79 12.28
N ARG A 117 5.64 -15.39 12.88
CA ARG A 117 6.27 -14.09 12.59
C ARG A 117 6.80 -14.02 11.16
N ALA A 118 7.34 -15.11 10.64
CA ALA A 118 7.75 -15.20 9.23
C ALA A 118 6.55 -14.95 8.30
N ASN A 119 5.41 -15.62 8.54
CA ASN A 119 4.19 -15.42 7.75
C ASN A 119 3.60 -14.02 7.92
N LEU A 120 3.68 -13.43 9.12
CA LEU A 120 3.31 -12.03 9.34
C LEU A 120 4.14 -11.11 8.43
N PHE A 121 5.46 -11.30 8.37
CA PHE A 121 6.31 -10.50 7.48
C PHE A 121 6.01 -10.75 6.00
N LYS A 122 5.82 -12.01 5.59
CA LYS A 122 5.39 -12.35 4.23
C LYS A 122 4.16 -11.54 3.84
N ASN A 123 3.11 -11.60 4.66
CA ASN A 123 1.85 -10.93 4.40
C ASN A 123 2.01 -9.41 4.42
N TYR A 124 2.74 -8.87 5.39
CA TYR A 124 2.99 -7.44 5.54
C TYR A 124 3.73 -6.84 4.33
N TYR A 125 4.87 -7.41 3.93
CA TYR A 125 5.65 -6.87 2.82
C TYR A 125 4.94 -7.10 1.48
N THR A 126 4.39 -8.29 1.25
CA THR A 126 3.65 -8.57 0.01
C THR A 126 2.43 -7.65 -0.15
N TYR A 127 1.71 -7.36 0.94
CA TYR A 127 0.59 -6.44 0.89
C TYR A 127 1.06 -5.00 0.62
N LEU A 128 1.94 -4.43 1.47
CA LEU A 128 2.32 -3.01 1.36
C LEU A 128 3.09 -2.65 0.08
N TYR A 129 3.87 -3.58 -0.46
CA TYR A 129 4.64 -3.36 -1.69
C TYR A 129 3.87 -3.79 -2.94
N GLY A 130 2.73 -4.47 -2.77
CA GLY A 130 1.78 -4.78 -3.84
C GLY A 130 0.62 -3.80 -3.97
N LEU A 131 0.49 -2.80 -3.09
CA LEU A 131 -0.51 -1.76 -3.25
C LEU A 131 -0.18 -0.88 -4.48
N PRO A 132 -1.18 -0.45 -5.28
CA PRO A 132 -2.63 -0.67 -5.11
C PRO A 132 -3.16 -2.03 -5.59
N MET A 133 -2.39 -2.84 -6.32
CA MET A 133 -2.86 -4.08 -6.95
C MET A 133 -3.51 -5.05 -5.95
N LYS A 134 -2.97 -5.13 -4.73
CA LYS A 134 -3.51 -5.96 -3.64
C LYS A 134 -4.93 -5.60 -3.20
N LEU A 135 -5.45 -4.43 -3.55
CA LEU A 135 -6.86 -4.08 -3.28
C LEU A 135 -7.86 -4.86 -4.14
N LYS A 136 -7.39 -5.59 -5.17
CA LYS A 136 -8.21 -6.52 -5.95
C LYS A 136 -8.26 -7.93 -5.37
N ASP A 137 -7.50 -8.21 -4.31
CA ASP A 137 -7.47 -9.54 -3.75
C ASP A 137 -8.83 -9.95 -3.18
N PRO A 138 -9.20 -11.24 -3.28
CA PRO A 138 -10.35 -11.79 -2.58
C PRO A 138 -10.30 -11.44 -1.08
N GLY A 139 -11.44 -11.01 -0.54
CA GLY A 139 -11.59 -10.59 0.85
C GLY A 139 -11.32 -9.11 1.11
N THR A 140 -10.93 -8.34 0.09
CA THR A 140 -10.95 -6.87 0.15
C THR A 140 -12.36 -6.36 -0.13
N ILE A 141 -12.92 -5.56 0.78
CA ILE A 141 -14.27 -5.00 0.67
C ILE A 141 -14.16 -3.49 0.44
N ILE A 142 -14.17 -3.08 -0.82
CA ILE A 142 -14.12 -1.66 -1.19
C ILE A 142 -15.52 -1.07 -1.16
N SER A 143 -15.67 0.06 -0.47
CA SER A 143 -16.91 0.85 -0.49
C SER A 143 -17.21 1.33 -1.91
N GLU A 144 -18.46 1.19 -2.35
CA GLU A 144 -18.88 1.54 -3.72
C GLU A 144 -18.62 3.01 -4.09
N LYS A 145 -18.59 3.90 -3.09
CA LYS A 145 -18.47 5.34 -3.29
C LYS A 145 -17.03 5.81 -3.19
N VAL A 146 -16.59 6.54 -4.21
CA VAL A 146 -15.37 7.37 -4.14
C VAL A 146 -15.65 8.58 -3.27
N LEU A 147 -14.84 8.76 -2.23
CA LEU A 147 -14.89 9.95 -1.39
C LEU A 147 -13.94 11.02 -1.94
N ARG A 148 -14.21 12.29 -1.60
CA ARG A 148 -13.25 13.38 -1.76
C ARG A 148 -12.86 13.88 -0.38
N LYS A 149 -11.56 13.92 -0.11
CA LYS A 149 -11.04 14.39 1.18
C LYS A 149 -9.85 15.33 0.97
N LYS A 150 -9.80 16.36 1.81
CA LYS A 150 -8.62 17.18 1.98
C LYS A 150 -7.71 16.56 3.03
N PHE A 151 -6.46 16.30 2.68
CA PHE A 151 -5.43 15.84 3.62
C PHE A 151 -4.21 16.76 3.53
N LYS A 152 -3.81 17.33 4.69
CA LYS A 152 -2.70 18.31 4.81
C LYS A 152 -2.68 19.37 3.71
N GLY A 153 -3.85 19.91 3.36
CA GLY A 153 -3.97 21.01 2.39
C GLY A 153 -4.26 20.60 0.94
N LYS A 154 -4.09 19.33 0.57
CA LYS A 154 -4.31 18.80 -0.79
C LYS A 154 -5.60 17.98 -0.87
N GLU A 155 -6.32 18.10 -1.99
CA GLU A 155 -7.53 17.32 -2.28
C GLU A 155 -7.17 15.96 -2.90
N TYR A 156 -7.89 14.92 -2.49
CA TYR A 156 -7.69 13.54 -2.95
C TYR A 156 -9.01 12.87 -3.30
N LEU A 157 -8.93 11.92 -4.23
CA LEU A 157 -9.93 10.86 -4.38
C LEU A 157 -9.60 9.76 -3.38
N VAL A 158 -10.59 9.20 -2.69
CA VAL A 158 -10.34 8.26 -1.60
C VAL A 158 -11.21 7.02 -1.74
N LEU A 159 -10.55 5.85 -1.73
CA LEU A 159 -11.21 4.56 -1.53
C LEU A 159 -11.19 4.20 -0.05
N GLN A 160 -12.33 3.79 0.47
CA GLN A 160 -12.42 3.14 1.78
C GLN A 160 -12.49 1.64 1.56
N ALA A 161 -11.67 0.88 2.28
CA ALA A 161 -11.72 -0.58 2.27
C ALA A 161 -11.82 -1.13 3.70
N GLY A 162 -12.61 -2.18 3.85
CA GLY A 162 -12.51 -3.12 4.96
C GLY A 162 -12.00 -4.46 4.44
N TYR A 163 -11.89 -5.43 5.33
CA TYR A 163 -11.49 -6.78 5.00
C TYR A 163 -12.41 -7.79 5.70
N ASP A 164 -12.49 -9.00 5.16
CA ASP A 164 -13.17 -10.11 5.83
C ASP A 164 -12.58 -10.35 7.23
N GLU A 165 -13.39 -10.85 8.17
CA GLU A 165 -13.01 -11.02 9.58
C GLU A 165 -11.73 -11.86 9.78
N GLY A 166 -11.42 -12.77 8.85
CA GLY A 166 -10.21 -13.60 8.88
C GLY A 166 -8.92 -12.91 8.39
N VAL A 167 -9.04 -11.71 7.80
CA VAL A 167 -7.91 -10.94 7.26
C VAL A 167 -7.53 -9.79 8.21
N GLY A 168 -8.53 -9.04 8.67
CA GLY A 168 -8.32 -7.93 9.60
C GLY A 168 -9.60 -7.13 9.86
N ASN A 169 -9.61 -6.38 10.94
CA ASN A 169 -10.77 -5.57 11.37
C ASN A 169 -10.53 -4.06 11.27
N ASP A 170 -9.38 -3.65 10.71
CA ASP A 170 -9.04 -2.25 10.51
C ASP A 170 -9.79 -1.67 9.31
N VAL A 171 -10.16 -0.40 9.40
CA VAL A 171 -10.76 0.34 8.28
C VAL A 171 -9.68 1.16 7.59
N TRP A 172 -9.49 0.92 6.30
CA TRP A 172 -8.46 1.56 5.48
C TRP A 172 -9.04 2.64 4.58
N TYR A 173 -8.25 3.69 4.37
CA TYR A 173 -8.48 4.75 3.41
C TYR A 173 -7.24 4.89 2.53
N PHE A 174 -7.43 4.81 1.22
CA PHE A 174 -6.37 4.96 0.22
C PHE A 174 -6.62 6.26 -0.55
N TYR A 175 -5.65 7.15 -0.56
CA TYR A 175 -5.76 8.48 -1.14
C TYR A 175 -4.99 8.53 -2.46
N PHE A 176 -5.72 8.91 -3.50
CA PHE A 176 -5.23 8.97 -4.86
C PHE A 176 -5.23 10.41 -5.35
N ASN A 177 -4.16 10.76 -6.05
CA ASN A 177 -4.06 12.03 -6.74
C ASN A 177 -5.18 12.16 -7.79
N PRO A 178 -5.97 13.24 -7.78
CA PRO A 178 -7.12 13.37 -8.68
C PRO A 178 -6.73 13.58 -10.15
N GLU A 179 -5.47 13.92 -10.46
CA GLU A 179 -5.00 14.20 -11.81
C GLU A 179 -4.42 12.97 -12.51
N ASN A 180 -3.60 12.19 -11.79
CA ASN A 180 -2.88 11.05 -12.36
C ASN A 180 -3.17 9.70 -11.69
N TYR A 181 -4.00 9.68 -10.64
CA TYR A 181 -4.42 8.49 -9.89
C TYR A 181 -3.30 7.77 -9.13
N ALA A 182 -2.12 8.37 -8.96
CA ALA A 182 -1.07 7.85 -8.10
C ALA A 182 -1.59 7.72 -6.66
N MET A 183 -1.35 6.57 -6.02
CA MET A 183 -1.60 6.41 -4.59
C MET A 183 -0.51 7.17 -3.82
N GLU A 184 -0.90 8.14 -3.02
CA GLU A 184 0.03 9.01 -2.30
C GLU A 184 -0.03 8.84 -0.77
N ILE A 185 -1.14 8.30 -0.25
CA ILE A 185 -1.34 8.07 1.18
C ILE A 185 -2.17 6.81 1.35
N TYR A 186 -1.85 6.02 2.36
CA TYR A 186 -2.84 5.14 2.98
C TYR A 186 -2.92 5.40 4.48
N GLN A 187 -4.11 5.22 5.03
CA GLN A 187 -4.42 5.49 6.43
C GLN A 187 -5.34 4.39 6.93
N PHE A 188 -5.06 3.85 8.11
CA PHE A 188 -5.93 2.85 8.72
C PHE A 188 -6.34 3.27 10.13
N PHE A 189 -7.50 2.78 10.54
CA PHE A 189 -8.07 3.02 11.85
C PHE A 189 -8.39 1.71 12.54
N LYS A 190 -8.07 1.63 13.83
CA LYS A 190 -8.44 0.51 14.68
C LYS A 190 -9.86 0.75 15.21
N GLY A 191 -10.84 0.07 14.63
CA GLY A 191 -12.26 0.28 14.92
C GLY A 191 -12.87 1.44 14.12
N ASP A 192 -14.02 1.96 14.58
CA ASP A 192 -14.81 2.98 13.84
C ASP A 192 -14.08 4.33 13.71
N PRO A 193 -13.70 4.76 12.48
CA PRO A 193 -13.03 6.05 12.22
C PRO A 193 -13.89 7.28 12.55
N SER A 194 -15.21 7.14 12.62
CA SER A 194 -16.12 8.25 12.96
C SER A 194 -16.40 8.34 14.46
N GLY A 195 -15.95 7.34 15.22
CA GLY A 195 -16.24 7.18 16.64
C GLY A 195 -14.98 7.05 17.48
N LYS A 196 -14.94 6.03 18.33
CA LYS A 196 -13.82 5.80 19.27
C LYS A 196 -12.50 5.44 18.59
N GLY A 197 -12.53 4.97 17.33
CA GLY A 197 -11.35 4.58 16.56
C GLY A 197 -10.68 5.73 15.82
N LYS A 198 -11.27 6.94 15.81
CA LYS A 198 -10.81 8.09 15.02
C LYS A 198 -9.34 8.49 15.25
N ASP A 199 -8.82 8.24 16.44
CA ASP A 199 -7.44 8.59 16.83
C ASP A 199 -6.53 7.34 16.86
N ALA A 200 -7.11 6.14 16.73
CA ALA A 200 -6.39 4.87 16.83
C ALA A 200 -6.01 4.38 15.44
N GLY A 201 -4.72 4.13 15.22
CA GLY A 201 -4.19 3.74 13.92
C GLY A 201 -3.18 4.75 13.41
N GLU A 202 -2.82 4.60 12.14
CA GLU A 202 -1.69 5.31 11.55
C GLU A 202 -2.04 5.77 10.14
N TYR A 203 -1.33 6.77 9.66
CA TYR A 203 -1.26 7.13 8.25
C TYR A 203 0.17 7.07 7.77
N ILE A 204 0.30 6.79 6.47
CA ILE A 204 1.57 6.59 5.81
C ILE A 204 1.62 7.47 4.58
N LEU A 205 2.62 8.35 4.52
CA LEU A 205 2.90 9.19 3.37
C LEU A 205 3.81 8.44 2.40
N LEU A 206 3.42 8.42 1.13
CA LEU A 206 4.16 7.78 0.04
C LEU A 206 4.93 8.86 -0.70
N ILE A 207 6.26 8.79 -0.63
CA ILE A 207 7.14 9.89 -1.05
C ILE A 207 8.17 9.34 -2.02
N GLU A 208 8.27 10.01 -3.18
CA GLU A 208 9.04 9.56 -4.34
C GLU A 208 8.60 8.19 -4.86
N GLU A 209 8.96 7.92 -6.10
CA GLU A 209 8.70 6.64 -6.75
C GLU A 209 10.02 6.01 -7.18
N THR A 210 10.04 4.69 -7.17
CA THR A 210 11.10 3.88 -7.78
C THR A 210 10.46 2.76 -8.58
N VAL A 211 11.18 2.23 -9.56
CA VAL A 211 10.70 1.11 -10.37
C VAL A 211 11.41 -0.16 -9.92
N VAL A 212 10.62 -1.18 -9.56
CA VAL A 212 11.10 -2.52 -9.22
C VAL A 212 10.35 -3.52 -10.08
N GLU A 213 11.06 -4.29 -10.90
CA GLU A 213 10.47 -5.25 -11.83
C GLU A 213 9.33 -4.66 -12.70
N GLY A 214 9.52 -3.42 -13.17
CA GLY A 214 8.55 -2.73 -14.03
C GLY A 214 7.33 -2.14 -13.30
N ILE A 215 7.28 -2.20 -11.98
CA ILE A 215 6.21 -1.64 -11.14
C ILE A 215 6.70 -0.37 -10.46
N LYS A 216 5.93 0.72 -10.55
CA LYS A 216 6.20 1.96 -9.80
C LYS A 216 5.74 1.78 -8.36
N MET A 217 6.70 1.73 -7.45
CA MET A 217 6.46 1.61 -6.02
C MET A 217 6.85 2.89 -5.30
N PRO A 218 6.18 3.24 -4.19
CA PRO A 218 6.67 4.27 -3.29
C PRO A 218 8.10 3.95 -2.87
N LYS A 219 9.01 4.90 -3.09
CA LYS A 219 10.40 4.74 -2.65
C LYS A 219 10.51 4.90 -1.14
N ASN A 220 9.77 5.84 -0.55
CA ASN A 220 9.70 6.04 0.89
C ASN A 220 8.27 5.94 1.42
N ARG A 221 8.12 5.32 2.59
CA ARG A 221 6.87 5.21 3.35
C ARG A 221 7.12 5.79 4.74
N ALA A 222 6.63 6.99 5.00
CA ALA A 222 6.79 7.67 6.29
C ALA A 222 5.53 7.48 7.14
N TRP A 223 5.68 6.89 8.32
CA TRP A 223 4.61 6.44 9.19
C TRP A 223 4.35 7.42 10.34
N TYR A 224 3.08 7.67 10.64
CA TYR A 224 2.65 8.61 11.66
C TYR A 224 1.41 8.12 12.41
N TYR A 225 1.28 8.43 13.69
CA TYR A 225 0.02 8.20 14.40
C TYR A 225 -1.08 9.17 13.94
N ASN A 226 -2.32 8.67 13.85
CA ASN A 226 -3.48 9.49 13.54
C ASN A 226 -3.77 10.55 14.63
N LYS A 227 -3.53 10.22 15.90
CA LYS A 227 -3.93 11.06 17.05
C LYS A 227 -3.24 12.42 17.11
N ASP A 228 -1.96 12.48 16.74
CA ASP A 228 -1.10 13.65 17.03
C ASP A 228 0.02 13.87 16.01
N ASP A 229 -0.05 13.25 14.83
CA ASP A 229 0.98 13.34 13.79
C ASP A 229 2.38 12.92 14.29
N GLN A 230 2.47 12.14 15.37
CA GLN A 230 3.77 11.67 15.88
C GLN A 230 4.42 10.74 14.85
N TYR A 231 5.63 11.08 14.43
CA TYR A 231 6.45 10.28 13.52
C TYR A 231 6.91 8.96 14.16
N LEU A 232 6.74 7.86 13.43
CA LEU A 232 7.07 6.51 13.89
C LEU A 232 8.32 5.95 13.22
N GLY A 233 8.54 6.34 11.97
CA GLY A 233 9.64 5.83 11.18
C GLY A 233 9.40 5.96 9.69
N THR A 234 10.43 5.66 8.91
CA THR A 234 10.38 5.63 7.45
C THR A 234 11.01 4.35 6.96
N ASP A 235 10.31 3.66 6.07
CA ASP A 235 10.87 2.59 5.25
C ASP A 235 11.24 3.13 3.88
N SER A 236 12.47 2.91 3.43
CA SER A 236 12.97 3.38 2.15
C SER A 236 13.54 2.23 1.32
N ILE A 237 13.06 2.06 0.09
CA ILE A 237 13.70 1.19 -0.90
C ILE A 237 15.04 1.83 -1.29
N LYS A 238 16.12 1.05 -1.19
CA LYS A 238 17.48 1.41 -1.59
C LYS A 238 17.75 0.74 -2.93
N ASN A 239 17.95 1.55 -3.96
CA ASN A 239 18.40 1.13 -5.29
C ASN A 239 19.84 1.58 -5.49
#